data_AF-A0A078JWG3-F1
#
_entry.id   AF-A0A078JWG3-F1
#
_cell.length_a   1.000
_cell.length_b   1.000
_cell.length_c   1.000
_cell.angle_alpha   90.00
_cell.angle_beta   90.00
_cell.angle_gamma   90.00
#
_symmetry.space_group_name_H-M   'P 1'
#
loop_
_entity.id
_entity.type
_entity.pdbx_description
1 polymer ?
#
loop_
_entity_poly.entity_id
_entity_poly.type
_entity_poly.pdbx_seq_one_letter_code
_entity_poly.pdbx_strand_id
1 'polypeptide(L)'
;MKGSVKSISLIPISFCFLFLFRDEFAVPARHLCHPEQREAILELKNEFQIQKPCFDRTVSWVNNSDGIRCDASFGDVIELNLSGNCIYGQLNSKSSILRFQSLPFLATLDLSNNHFSGNVPSSLGNLSKLTTLDLSENAFNGEIPSSLGNLYNLAILNLSQNKLIVFLVKFHHSWEIFHI
;
A
#
# COMPACT_ATOMS: atom_id res chain seq x y z
N MET A 1 40.05 6.19 67.71
CA MET A 1 39.10 5.29 68.41
C MET A 1 37.71 5.89 68.29
N LYS A 2 36.75 5.08 67.77
CA LYS A 2 35.27 5.24 67.79
C LYS A 2 34.73 6.53 67.14
N GLY A 3 34.06 6.52 66.00
CA GLY A 3 33.13 5.53 65.44
C GLY A 3 31.70 6.07 65.58
N SER A 4 31.17 6.68 64.52
CA SER A 4 29.73 6.87 64.38
C SER A 4 29.36 6.71 62.91
N VAL A 5 28.70 5.58 62.64
CA VAL A 5 28.14 5.17 61.35
C VAL A 5 26.88 6.00 61.12
N LYS A 6 26.78 6.70 59.99
CA LYS A 6 25.51 7.20 59.47
C LYS A 6 25.11 6.37 58.26
N SER A 7 23.87 5.90 58.27
CA SER A 7 23.32 4.87 57.39
C SER A 7 23.42 5.21 55.91
N ILE A 8 23.84 4.23 55.10
CA ILE A 8 23.72 4.26 53.65
C ILE A 8 22.29 3.78 53.31
N SER A 9 21.46 4.67 52.76
CA SER A 9 20.21 4.26 52.11
C SER A 9 20.52 3.85 50.66
N LEU A 10 20.29 2.58 50.32
CA LEU A 10 20.28 2.10 48.94
C LEU A 10 19.03 2.66 48.23
N ILE A 11 19.22 3.55 47.26
CA ILE A 11 18.17 3.97 46.34
C ILE A 11 18.19 3.00 45.15
N PRO A 12 17.07 2.37 44.77
CA PRO A 12 17.05 1.45 43.63
C PRO A 12 17.29 2.22 42.33
N ILE A 13 18.11 1.64 41.46
CA ILE A 13 18.39 2.12 40.11
C ILE A 13 17.08 2.07 39.32
N SER A 14 16.42 3.22 39.17
CA SER A 14 15.44 3.40 38.10
C SER A 14 16.22 3.83 36.86
N PHE A 15 16.50 2.88 35.98
CA PHE A 15 16.94 3.12 34.61
C PHE A 15 15.83 3.86 33.86
N CYS A 16 15.75 5.17 34.05
CA CYS A 16 15.05 6.05 33.13
C CYS A 16 16.15 6.72 32.29
N PHE A 17 16.46 6.12 31.15
CA PHE A 17 17.28 6.77 30.13
C PHE A 17 16.54 8.02 29.66
N LEU A 18 16.84 9.15 30.30
CA LEU A 18 16.63 10.47 29.72
C LEU A 18 17.61 10.59 28.54
N PHE A 19 17.20 10.10 27.37
CA PHE A 19 17.79 10.56 26.13
C PHE A 19 17.32 12.00 25.91
N LEU A 20 18.19 12.93 26.33
CA LEU A 20 18.23 14.27 25.80
C LEU A 20 18.65 14.17 24.32
N PHE A 21 17.67 14.04 23.42
CA PHE A 21 17.80 14.60 22.07
C PHE A 21 16.69 15.62 21.88
N ARG A 22 17.16 16.86 21.79
CA ARG A 22 16.44 18.05 21.40
C ARG A 22 15.96 17.83 19.96
N ASP A 23 14.66 17.90 19.71
CA ASP A 23 14.15 18.36 18.42
C ASP A 23 13.13 19.46 18.65
N GLU A 24 13.49 20.61 18.12
CA GLU A 24 12.71 21.83 18.00
C GLU A 24 11.46 21.57 17.12
N PHE A 25 10.28 21.93 17.63
CA PHE A 25 9.02 22.06 16.89
C PHE A 25 8.54 20.88 16.03
N ALA A 26 8.07 19.79 16.64
CA ALA A 26 7.18 18.87 15.93
C ALA A 26 5.76 19.47 15.85
N VAL A 27 5.47 20.17 14.74
CA VAL A 27 4.11 20.51 14.33
C VAL A 27 3.32 19.19 14.18
N PRO A 28 2.10 19.04 14.74
CA PRO A 28 1.37 17.79 14.62
C PRO A 28 1.01 17.53 13.15
N ALA A 29 1.66 16.52 12.57
CA ALA A 29 1.56 16.10 11.17
C ALA A 29 0.21 15.42 10.83
N ARG A 30 -0.93 16.05 11.13
CA ARG A 30 -2.28 15.48 10.92
C ARG A 30 -2.67 15.28 9.44
N HIS A 31 -1.82 15.71 8.50
CA HIS A 31 -2.03 15.57 7.06
C HIS A 31 -1.07 14.58 6.39
N LEU A 32 -0.24 13.89 7.17
CA LEU A 32 0.74 12.93 6.64
C LEU A 32 0.28 11.51 6.90
N CYS A 33 0.51 10.65 5.91
CA CYS A 33 0.29 9.22 6.01
C CYS A 33 1.04 8.62 7.20
N HIS A 34 0.49 7.57 7.80
CA HIS A 34 1.21 6.79 8.80
C HIS A 34 2.57 6.33 8.24
N PRO A 35 3.67 6.55 8.97
CA PRO A 35 5.02 6.18 8.50
C PRO A 35 5.13 4.71 8.09
N GLU A 36 4.50 3.80 8.85
CA GLU A 36 4.52 2.35 8.56
C GLU A 36 3.89 2.02 7.20
N GLN A 37 2.77 2.65 6.85
CA GLN A 37 2.10 2.45 5.55
C GLN A 37 2.91 3.05 4.41
N ARG A 38 3.57 4.20 4.65
CA ARG A 38 4.48 4.82 3.68
C ARG A 38 5.67 3.92 3.38
N GLU A 39 6.32 3.35 4.40
CA GLU A 39 7.43 2.42 4.21
C GLU A 39 6.97 1.14 3.50
N ALA A 40 5.79 0.60 3.81
CA ALA A 40 5.23 -0.54 3.08
C ALA A 40 5.06 -0.24 1.57
N ILE A 41 4.65 0.97 1.21
CA ILE A 41 4.52 1.39 -0.20
C ILE A 41 5.90 1.57 -0.86
N LEU A 42 6.88 2.12 -0.14
CA LEU A 42 8.25 2.24 -0.65
C LEU A 42 8.88 0.87 -0.92
N GLU A 43 8.67 -0.08 -0.02
CA GLU A 43 9.12 -1.45 -0.22
C GLU A 43 8.40 -2.13 -1.39
N LEU A 44 7.08 -1.93 -1.53
CA LEU A 44 6.31 -2.41 -2.69
C LEU A 44 6.89 -1.85 -4.01
N LYS A 45 7.21 -0.55 -4.05
CA LYS A 45 7.82 0.09 -5.23
C LYS A 45 9.15 -0.56 -5.61
N ASN A 46 9.96 -0.95 -4.61
CA ASN A 46 11.26 -1.58 -4.83
C ASN A 46 11.16 -3.02 -5.39
N GLU A 47 9.99 -3.66 -5.35
CA GLU A 47 9.79 -4.99 -5.94
C GLU A 47 9.69 -4.97 -7.47
N PHE A 48 9.36 -3.81 -8.05
CA PHE A 48 9.08 -3.71 -9.47
C PHE A 48 10.22 -3.04 -10.23
N GLN A 49 10.43 -3.47 -11.47
CA GLN A 49 11.44 -2.89 -12.35
C GLN A 49 10.81 -1.74 -13.14
N ILE A 50 11.39 -0.54 -13.05
CA ILE A 50 11.02 0.59 -13.90
C ILE A 50 12.00 0.60 -15.08
N GLN A 51 11.60 0.08 -16.24
CA GLN A 51 12.47 -0.01 -17.41
C GLN A 51 12.35 1.26 -18.27
N LYS A 52 13.48 1.92 -18.55
CA LYS A 52 13.55 3.04 -19.52
C LYS A 52 13.47 2.48 -20.97
N PRO A 53 12.80 3.15 -21.92
CA PRO A 53 12.34 4.52 -21.89
C PRO A 53 10.83 4.56 -21.67
N CYS A 54 10.39 4.41 -20.42
CA CYS A 54 9.33 5.30 -19.97
C CYS A 54 9.69 6.72 -20.38
N PHE A 55 8.80 7.43 -21.05
CA PHE A 55 8.99 8.86 -21.27
C PHE A 55 9.28 9.47 -19.90
N ASP A 56 10.45 10.11 -19.76
CA ASP A 56 11.06 10.39 -18.46
C ASP A 56 10.22 11.41 -17.68
N ARG A 57 9.30 10.94 -16.84
CA ARG A 57 8.54 11.76 -15.87
C ARG A 57 9.33 11.96 -14.57
N THR A 58 10.64 11.68 -14.50
CA THR A 58 11.44 11.85 -13.25
C THR A 58 11.52 13.29 -12.72
N VAL A 59 10.88 14.25 -13.39
CA VAL A 59 10.65 15.61 -12.88
C VAL A 59 9.56 15.67 -11.78
N SER A 60 8.67 14.67 -11.63
CA SER A 60 7.51 14.77 -10.71
C SER A 60 7.76 14.43 -9.24
N TRP A 61 8.75 13.59 -8.93
CA TRP A 61 8.89 12.94 -7.61
C TRP A 61 9.50 13.82 -6.50
N VAL A 62 9.44 15.15 -6.63
CA VAL A 62 10.15 16.08 -5.74
C VAL A 62 9.29 16.57 -4.56
N ASN A 63 7.95 16.56 -4.64
CA ASN A 63 7.11 17.20 -3.63
C ASN A 63 5.82 16.42 -3.27
N ASN A 64 5.91 15.44 -2.37
CA ASN A 64 4.82 14.94 -1.51
C ASN A 64 3.42 14.64 -2.15
N SER A 65 3.29 14.37 -3.46
CA SER A 65 1.97 14.29 -4.13
C SER A 65 1.92 13.39 -5.38
N ASP A 66 2.72 12.32 -5.43
CA ASP A 66 2.71 11.37 -6.56
C ASP A 66 1.97 10.08 -6.19
N GLY A 67 0.65 10.14 -6.27
CA GLY A 67 -0.21 8.95 -6.28
C GLY A 67 -0.51 8.28 -4.94
N ILE A 68 -0.22 8.90 -3.80
CA ILE A 68 -0.64 8.39 -2.48
C ILE A 68 -1.50 9.45 -1.80
N ARG A 69 -2.71 9.07 -1.37
CA ARG A 69 -3.56 9.93 -0.55
C ARG A 69 -3.97 9.22 0.72
N CYS A 70 -3.91 9.98 1.81
CA CYS A 70 -4.23 9.52 3.14
C CYS A 70 -5.46 10.22 3.70
N ASP A 71 -6.18 9.53 4.58
CA ASP A 71 -7.30 10.09 5.30
C ASP A 71 -6.85 11.28 6.14
N ALA A 72 -7.53 12.42 6.00
CA ALA A 72 -7.12 13.66 6.65
C ALA A 72 -7.35 13.67 8.17
N SER A 73 -8.13 12.71 8.70
CA SER A 73 -8.47 12.61 10.12
C SER A 73 -7.61 11.56 10.82
N PHE A 74 -7.42 10.42 10.16
CA PHE A 74 -6.79 9.25 10.76
C PHE A 74 -5.36 9.02 10.26
N GLY A 75 -5.01 9.51 9.05
CA GLY A 75 -3.68 9.31 8.46
C GLY A 75 -3.51 7.99 7.71
N ASP A 76 -4.57 7.19 7.60
CA ASP A 76 -4.56 5.94 6.86
C ASP A 76 -4.45 6.15 5.35
N VAL A 77 -3.66 5.35 4.65
CA VAL A 77 -3.63 5.31 3.19
C VAL A 77 -4.96 4.79 2.66
N ILE A 78 -5.62 5.63 1.89
CA ILE A 78 -6.93 5.35 1.27
C ILE A 78 -6.86 5.27 -0.25
N GLU A 79 -5.79 5.77 -0.86
CA GLU A 79 -5.60 5.70 -2.31
C GLU A 79 -4.13 5.51 -2.65
N LEU A 80 -3.90 4.58 -3.57
CA LEU A 80 -2.62 4.30 -4.20
C LEU A 80 -2.82 4.27 -5.71
N ASN A 81 -2.25 5.25 -6.39
CA ASN A 81 -2.21 5.40 -7.83
C ASN A 81 -0.77 5.27 -8.31
N LEU A 82 -0.50 4.18 -9.02
CA LEU A 82 0.76 3.92 -9.69
C LEU A 82 0.58 3.86 -11.21
N SER A 83 -0.50 4.43 -11.74
CA SER A 83 -0.82 4.38 -13.16
C SER A 83 0.22 5.08 -14.04
N GLY A 84 0.43 4.57 -15.26
CA GLY A 84 1.25 5.26 -16.28
C GLY A 84 2.73 5.40 -15.92
N ASN A 85 3.27 4.50 -15.09
CA ASN A 85 4.66 4.53 -14.63
C ASN A 85 5.56 3.50 -15.34
N CYS A 86 5.05 2.81 -16.36
CA CYS A 86 5.66 1.67 -17.06
C CYS A 86 6.44 0.73 -16.13
N ILE A 87 5.73 0.33 -15.09
CA ILE A 87 6.19 -0.61 -14.08
C ILE A 87 6.11 -2.03 -14.66
N TYR A 88 7.23 -2.74 -14.59
CA TYR A 88 7.32 -4.16 -14.93
C TYR A 88 7.36 -5.00 -13.66
N GLY A 89 6.65 -6.12 -13.68
CA GLY A 89 6.69 -7.08 -12.58
C GLY A 89 5.46 -7.98 -12.54
N GLN A 90 5.35 -8.72 -11.45
CA GLN A 90 4.22 -9.60 -11.16
C GLN A 90 3.73 -9.33 -9.73
N LEU A 91 2.41 -9.32 -9.53
CA LEU A 91 1.80 -9.12 -8.21
C LEU A 91 1.70 -10.42 -7.38
N ASN A 92 2.42 -11.48 -7.78
CA ASN A 92 2.34 -12.81 -7.19
C ASN A 92 3.53 -13.14 -6.25
N SER A 93 4.43 -12.19 -6.00
CA SER A 93 5.49 -12.34 -5.01
C SER A 93 4.87 -12.38 -3.60
N LYS A 94 5.43 -13.20 -2.70
CA LYS A 94 5.02 -13.18 -1.27
C LYS A 94 5.14 -11.78 -0.68
N SER A 95 6.08 -10.98 -1.17
CA SER A 95 6.35 -9.62 -0.69
C SER A 95 5.24 -8.63 -1.09
N SER A 96 4.86 -8.53 -2.37
CA SER A 96 3.80 -7.61 -2.83
C SER A 96 2.45 -7.88 -2.16
N ILE A 97 2.12 -9.15 -1.96
CA ILE A 97 0.92 -9.57 -1.24
C ILE A 97 0.92 -9.09 0.20
N LEU A 98 2.05 -9.22 0.91
CA LEU A 98 2.18 -8.74 2.28
C LEU A 98 2.01 -7.21 2.38
N ARG A 99 2.51 -6.47 1.38
CA ARG A 99 2.42 -5.00 1.38
C ARG A 99 1.00 -4.50 1.19
N PHE A 100 0.20 -5.13 0.32
CA PHE A 100 -1.22 -4.77 0.20
C PHE A 100 -1.98 -5.01 1.50
N GLN A 101 -1.64 -6.05 2.27
CA GLN A 101 -2.24 -6.31 3.58
C GLN A 101 -1.88 -5.25 4.64
N SER A 102 -0.78 -4.53 4.46
CA SER A 102 -0.40 -3.39 5.31
C SER A 102 -1.18 -2.12 5.02
N LEU A 103 -2.10 -2.13 4.04
CA LEU A 103 -2.96 -0.99 3.66
C LEU A 103 -4.45 -1.32 3.90
N PRO A 104 -4.88 -1.52 5.15
CA PRO A 104 -6.21 -2.08 5.46
C PRO A 104 -7.38 -1.15 5.09
N PHE A 105 -7.13 0.15 4.92
CA PHE A 105 -8.14 1.15 4.57
C PHE A 105 -8.08 1.58 3.10
N LEU A 106 -7.29 0.90 2.27
CA LEU A 106 -7.17 1.23 0.86
C LEU A 106 -8.53 1.13 0.17
N ALA A 107 -9.01 2.27 -0.34
CA ALA A 107 -10.30 2.41 -1.00
C ALA A 107 -10.16 2.50 -2.52
N THR A 108 -9.03 3.00 -3.02
CA THR A 108 -8.73 3.10 -4.45
C THR A 108 -7.35 2.53 -4.73
N LEU A 109 -7.28 1.57 -5.64
CA LEU A 109 -6.03 1.03 -6.18
C LEU A 109 -6.06 1.17 -7.71
N ASP A 110 -5.17 2.00 -8.22
CA ASP A 110 -4.99 2.22 -9.65
C ASP A 110 -3.58 1.81 -10.07
N LEU A 111 -3.50 0.72 -10.82
CA LEU A 111 -2.26 0.17 -11.40
C LEU A 111 -2.30 0.23 -12.94
N SER A 112 -3.24 0.98 -13.51
CA SER A 112 -3.51 1.00 -14.94
C SER A 112 -2.33 1.50 -15.78
N ASN A 113 -2.31 1.16 -17.07
CA ASN A 113 -1.30 1.65 -18.02
C ASN A 113 0.14 1.38 -17.55
N ASN A 114 0.43 0.11 -17.30
CA ASN A 114 1.73 -0.39 -16.86
C ASN A 114 2.07 -1.68 -17.62
N HIS A 115 3.14 -2.37 -17.21
CA HIS A 115 3.59 -3.63 -17.80
C HIS A 115 3.52 -4.78 -16.78
N PHE A 116 2.57 -4.74 -15.85
CA PHE A 116 2.35 -5.85 -14.93
C PHE A 116 1.93 -7.11 -15.70
N SER A 117 2.45 -8.25 -15.30
CA SER A 117 2.25 -9.54 -15.97
C SER A 117 1.96 -10.67 -14.98
N GLY A 118 1.57 -11.83 -15.51
CA GLY A 118 1.16 -12.97 -14.69
C GLY A 118 -0.29 -12.84 -14.22
N ASN A 119 -0.67 -13.65 -13.23
CA ASN A 119 -2.04 -13.70 -12.74
C ASN A 119 -2.35 -12.54 -11.78
N VAL A 120 -3.61 -12.11 -11.77
CA VAL A 120 -4.14 -11.26 -10.70
C VAL A 120 -4.15 -12.08 -9.41
N PRO A 121 -3.51 -11.63 -8.32
CA PRO A 121 -3.40 -12.42 -7.09
C PRO A 121 -4.72 -12.42 -6.33
N SER A 122 -5.10 -13.59 -5.79
CA SER A 122 -6.34 -13.75 -5.05
C SER A 122 -6.40 -12.92 -3.76
N SER A 123 -5.25 -12.53 -3.22
CA SER A 123 -5.13 -11.67 -2.03
C SER A 123 -5.69 -10.26 -2.21
N LEU A 124 -5.82 -9.76 -3.45
CA LEU A 124 -6.52 -8.49 -3.68
C LEU A 124 -7.97 -8.54 -3.20
N GLY A 125 -8.59 -9.74 -3.18
CA GLY A 125 -9.91 -9.97 -2.62
C GLY A 125 -10.01 -9.76 -1.10
N ASN A 126 -8.89 -9.59 -0.39
CA ASN A 126 -8.88 -9.31 1.05
C ASN A 126 -8.94 -7.81 1.37
N LEU A 127 -8.79 -6.94 0.37
CA LEU A 127 -8.82 -5.48 0.54
C LEU A 127 -10.28 -4.99 0.65
N SER A 128 -10.94 -5.37 1.75
CA SER A 128 -12.39 -5.22 1.95
C SER A 128 -12.93 -3.78 1.86
N LYS A 129 -12.07 -2.77 1.91
CA LYS A 129 -12.42 -1.34 1.79
C LYS A 129 -12.35 -0.83 0.35
N LEU A 130 -11.85 -1.61 -0.61
CA LEU A 130 -11.78 -1.19 -2.01
C LEU A 130 -13.17 -0.86 -2.56
N THR A 131 -13.23 0.31 -3.19
CA THR A 131 -14.36 0.82 -3.96
C THR A 131 -14.02 0.93 -5.44
N THR A 132 -12.74 1.12 -5.75
CA THR A 132 -12.21 1.22 -7.12
C THR A 132 -10.96 0.37 -7.26
N LEU A 133 -10.96 -0.52 -8.24
CA LEU A 133 -9.80 -1.31 -8.67
C LEU A 133 -9.62 -1.16 -10.18
N ASP A 134 -8.55 -0.49 -10.60
CA ASP A 134 -8.19 -0.37 -12.00
C ASP A 134 -6.87 -1.09 -12.28
N LEU A 135 -6.95 -2.16 -13.08
CA LEU A 135 -5.80 -2.95 -13.56
C LEU A 135 -5.69 -2.89 -15.08
N SER A 136 -6.41 -1.99 -15.74
CA SER A 136 -6.48 -1.93 -17.20
C SER A 136 -5.15 -1.59 -17.86
N GLU A 137 -5.02 -1.85 -19.16
CA GLU A 137 -3.82 -1.51 -19.94
C GLU A 137 -2.55 -2.12 -19.33
N ASN A 138 -2.59 -3.42 -19.09
CA ASN A 138 -1.48 -4.20 -18.55
C ASN A 138 -1.32 -5.52 -19.33
N ALA A 139 -0.41 -6.38 -18.89
CA ALA A 139 -0.19 -7.72 -19.46
C ALA A 139 -0.64 -8.84 -18.51
N PHE A 140 -1.59 -8.58 -17.60
CA PHE A 140 -2.17 -9.61 -16.73
C PHE A 140 -2.81 -10.71 -17.58
N ASN A 141 -2.67 -11.95 -17.14
CA ASN A 141 -3.16 -13.12 -17.84
C ASN A 141 -3.71 -14.18 -16.88
N GLY A 142 -4.23 -15.27 -17.44
CA GLY A 142 -4.88 -16.30 -16.65
C GLY A 142 -6.27 -15.88 -16.19
N GLU A 143 -6.78 -16.57 -15.16
CA GLU A 143 -8.15 -16.43 -14.69
C GLU A 143 -8.32 -15.22 -13.75
N ILE A 144 -9.50 -14.61 -13.80
CA ILE A 144 -9.93 -13.64 -12.80
C ILE A 144 -10.16 -14.39 -11.47
N PRO A 145 -9.45 -14.04 -10.39
CA PRO A 145 -9.61 -14.75 -9.12
C PRO A 145 -10.99 -14.51 -8.53
N SER A 146 -11.69 -15.59 -8.18
CA SER A 146 -13.04 -15.55 -7.60
C SER A 146 -13.11 -14.78 -6.28
N SER A 147 -11.97 -14.63 -5.59
CA SER A 147 -11.86 -13.81 -4.38
C SER A 147 -12.13 -12.32 -4.61
N LEU A 148 -12.04 -11.80 -5.85
CA LEU A 148 -12.50 -10.44 -6.13
C LEU A 148 -14.00 -10.29 -5.89
N GLY A 149 -14.77 -11.39 -5.96
CA GLY A 149 -16.17 -11.42 -5.54
C GLY A 149 -16.40 -11.13 -4.05
N ASN A 150 -15.35 -11.16 -3.21
CA ASN A 150 -15.42 -10.79 -1.80
C ASN A 150 -15.29 -9.27 -1.56
N LEU A 151 -15.07 -8.47 -2.61
CA LEU A 151 -14.96 -7.02 -2.49
C LEU A 151 -16.35 -6.39 -2.50
N TYR A 152 -17.09 -6.56 -1.40
CA TYR A 152 -18.50 -6.14 -1.24
C TYR A 152 -18.74 -4.64 -1.47
N ASN A 153 -17.71 -3.79 -1.34
CA ASN A 153 -17.80 -2.35 -1.51
C ASN A 153 -17.32 -1.88 -2.90
N LEU A 154 -16.89 -2.80 -3.77
CA LEU A 154 -16.33 -2.47 -5.08
C LEU A 154 -17.44 -1.94 -5.99
N ALA A 155 -17.30 -0.69 -6.40
CA ALA A 155 -18.21 -0.02 -7.34
C ALA A 155 -17.63 0.03 -8.75
N ILE A 156 -16.29 0.05 -8.87
CA ILE A 156 -15.59 0.15 -10.14
C ILE A 156 -14.52 -0.95 -10.20
N LEU A 157 -14.65 -1.83 -11.19
CA LEU A 157 -13.64 -2.83 -11.56
C LEU A 157 -13.30 -2.67 -13.04
N ASN A 158 -12.08 -2.22 -13.33
CA ASN A 158 -11.61 -2.10 -14.70
C ASN A 158 -10.45 -3.08 -14.94
N LEU A 159 -10.72 -4.09 -15.78
CA LEU A 159 -9.76 -5.13 -16.17
C LEU A 159 -9.45 -5.08 -17.67
N SER A 160 -9.95 -4.06 -18.37
CA SER A 160 -9.89 -3.97 -19.83
C SER A 160 -8.46 -3.93 -20.36
N GLN A 161 -8.26 -4.30 -21.62
CA GLN A 161 -6.95 -4.26 -22.27
C GLN A 161 -5.88 -5.10 -21.51
N ASN A 162 -6.29 -6.27 -21.03
CA ASN A 162 -5.40 -7.32 -20.49
C ASN A 162 -5.55 -8.62 -21.31
N LYS A 163 -4.83 -9.68 -20.91
CA LYS A 163 -4.90 -11.03 -21.49
C LYS A 163 -5.66 -12.00 -20.57
N LEU A 164 -6.61 -11.49 -19.79
CA LEU A 164 -7.37 -12.25 -18.81
C LEU A 164 -8.44 -13.11 -19.50
N ILE A 165 -8.69 -14.29 -18.95
CA ILE A 165 -9.78 -15.17 -19.37
C ILE A 165 -10.88 -15.17 -18.31
N VAL A 166 -12.13 -15.20 -18.77
CA VAL A 166 -13.31 -15.26 -17.90
C VAL A 166 -13.81 -16.70 -17.85
N PHE A 167 -13.80 -17.27 -16.65
CA PHE A 167 -14.85 -18.21 -16.26
C PHE A 167 -15.88 -17.44 -15.45
N LEU A 168 -17.14 -17.81 -15.55
CA LEU A 168 -18.28 -17.18 -14.87
C LEU A 168 -17.98 -16.87 -13.38
N VAL A 169 -17.53 -15.66 -13.07
CA VAL A 169 -17.35 -15.17 -11.70
C VAL A 169 -18.66 -14.51 -11.28
N LYS A 170 -19.29 -15.04 -10.25
CA LYS A 170 -20.52 -14.48 -9.70
C LYS A 170 -20.17 -13.28 -8.82
N PHE A 171 -20.22 -12.07 -9.38
CA PHE A 171 -20.29 -10.85 -8.58
C PHE A 171 -21.73 -10.65 -8.09
N HIS A 172 -21.88 -10.18 -6.85
CA HIS A 172 -23.13 -9.91 -6.15
C HIS A 172 -24.40 -9.84 -7.03
N HIS A 173 -25.16 -10.93 -7.06
CA HIS A 173 -26.50 -11.06 -7.65
C HIS A 173 -26.73 -10.64 -9.12
N SER A 174 -25.73 -10.15 -9.85
CA SER A 174 -25.86 -9.75 -11.25
C SER A 174 -24.69 -10.24 -12.08
N TRP A 175 -25.00 -10.84 -13.23
CA TRP A 175 -24.03 -11.08 -14.29
C TRP A 175 -23.73 -9.73 -14.96
N GLU A 176 -22.74 -8.99 -14.49
CA GLU A 176 -22.25 -7.83 -15.24
C GLU A 176 -21.22 -8.30 -16.27
N ILE A 177 -21.53 -8.07 -17.54
CA ILE A 177 -20.57 -8.24 -18.64
C ILE A 177 -19.65 -7.03 -18.55
N PHE A 178 -18.49 -7.20 -17.93
CA PHE A 178 -17.40 -6.26 -18.10
C PHE A 178 -16.86 -6.46 -19.52
N HIS A 179 -16.92 -5.41 -20.35
CA HIS A 179 -16.16 -5.37 -21.58
C HIS A 179 -14.68 -5.46 -21.20
N ILE A 180 -14.07 -6.63 -21.40
CA ILE A 180 -12.63 -6.86 -21.33
C ILE A 180 -11.99 -6.21 -22.56
#